data_AF-A0A952AM47-F1
#
_entry.id   AF-A0A952AM47-F1
#
_cell.length_a   1.000
_cell.length_b   1.000
_cell.length_c   1.000
_cell.angle_alpha   90.00
_cell.angle_beta   90.00
_cell.angle_gamma   90.00
#
_symmetry.space_group_name_H-M   'P 1'
#
loop_
_entity.id
_entity.type
_entity.pdbx_description
1 polymer ?
#
loop_
_entity_poly.entity_id
_entity_poly.type
_entity_poly.pdbx_seq_one_letter_code
_entity_poly.pdbx_strand_id
1 'polypeptide(L)'
;SRQFTQDWGRAERQQIFIQAVKDRVLSSGTLLNPTKILNLFGVFRERIVFSQLSFGEIVELIQLLPQLGNDKISNVILSPELAGKEALINKQPHNRPGGPYYMVPTDWRICLENPFCKVHDYISGVINYPRVYSEQPKIGVISTSKDSAGKPSFSSEKYLEIVDSKFPIILKEETKTASILTEDEVTILDFTNGDKPYTLASLQKITGNRAVNGSTSGFANTGNYDIILVVNL
;
A
#
# COMPACT_ATOMS: atom_id res chain seq x y z
N SER A 1 22.42 14.13 4.31
CA SER A 1 22.93 14.05 5.69
C SER A 1 22.16 12.98 6.46
N ARG A 2 22.86 12.10 7.19
CA ARG A 2 22.32 10.98 8.00
C ARG A 2 21.97 11.37 9.44
N GLN A 3 22.33 12.58 9.88
CA GLN A 3 22.38 12.90 11.31
C GLN A 3 21.05 13.37 11.91
N PHE A 4 20.02 13.65 11.12
CA PHE A 4 18.78 14.27 11.63
C PHE A 4 17.46 13.70 11.06
N THR A 5 17.51 12.63 10.26
CA THR A 5 16.29 12.03 9.67
C THR A 5 16.33 10.52 9.78
N GLN A 6 15.24 9.89 10.20
CA GLN A 6 15.05 8.43 10.14
C GLN A 6 15.40 7.91 8.73
N ASP A 7 15.89 6.66 8.63
CA ASP A 7 16.31 6.07 7.35
C ASP A 7 15.23 6.14 6.24
N TRP A 8 13.96 6.22 6.63
CA TRP A 8 12.79 6.42 5.76
C TRP A 8 12.83 7.73 4.98
N GLY A 9 13.17 8.84 5.63
CA GLY A 9 13.32 10.12 4.95
C GLY A 9 14.47 10.13 3.94
N ARG A 10 15.44 9.20 4.04
CA ARG A 10 16.44 9.00 2.98
C ARG A 10 15.85 8.23 1.80
N ALA A 11 15.04 7.19 2.04
CA ALA A 11 14.37 6.46 0.98
C ALA A 11 13.45 7.38 0.16
N GLU A 12 12.67 8.23 0.81
CA GLU A 12 11.82 9.24 0.14
C GLU A 12 12.65 10.18 -0.74
N ARG A 13 13.77 10.72 -0.23
CA ARG A 13 14.65 11.58 -1.03
C ARG A 13 15.29 10.85 -2.20
N GLN A 14 15.62 9.57 -2.03
CA GLN A 14 16.13 8.74 -3.13
C GLN A 14 15.06 8.54 -4.20
N GLN A 15 13.80 8.35 -3.83
CA GLN A 15 12.69 8.29 -4.79
C GLN A 15 12.51 9.60 -5.55
N ILE A 16 12.57 10.75 -4.86
CA ILE A 16 12.52 12.06 -5.52
C ILE A 16 13.66 12.22 -6.53
N PHE A 17 14.87 11.80 -6.17
CA PHE A 17 16.01 11.86 -7.09
C PHE A 17 15.81 10.95 -8.31
N ILE A 18 15.38 9.70 -8.11
CA ILE A 18 15.08 8.75 -9.20
C ILE A 18 14.00 9.33 -10.12
N GLN A 19 12.95 9.88 -9.55
CA GLN A 19 11.86 10.53 -10.27
C GLN A 19 12.36 11.72 -11.10
N ALA A 20 13.21 12.58 -10.54
CA ALA A 20 13.78 13.72 -11.26
C ALA A 20 14.74 13.30 -12.39
N VAL A 21 15.56 12.27 -12.17
CA VAL A 21 16.43 11.70 -13.22
C VAL A 21 15.56 11.15 -14.35
N LYS A 22 14.53 10.38 -14.01
CA LYS A 22 13.55 9.87 -14.97
C LYS A 22 12.92 11.01 -15.77
N ASP A 23 12.38 12.04 -15.11
CA ASP A 23 11.74 13.17 -15.79
C ASP A 23 12.71 13.91 -16.72
N ARG A 24 13.99 14.01 -16.34
CA ARG A 24 15.02 14.61 -17.19
C ARG A 24 15.34 13.74 -18.41
N VAL A 25 15.44 12.42 -18.24
CA VAL A 25 15.63 11.46 -19.34
C VAL A 25 14.42 11.45 -20.27
N LEU A 26 13.21 11.52 -19.71
CA LEU A 26 11.95 11.54 -20.45
C LEU A 26 11.59 12.90 -21.05
N SER A 27 12.34 13.96 -20.76
CA SER A 27 12.10 15.25 -21.38
C SER A 27 12.24 15.14 -22.91
N SER A 28 11.36 15.79 -23.66
CA SER A 28 11.30 15.69 -25.12
C SER A 28 12.64 16.02 -25.81
N GLY A 29 13.44 16.91 -25.21
CA GLY A 29 14.78 17.25 -25.70
C GLY A 29 15.87 16.18 -25.50
N THR A 30 15.59 15.15 -24.70
CA THR A 30 16.46 13.98 -24.49
C THR A 30 15.92 12.77 -25.26
N LEU A 31 14.61 12.48 -25.16
CA LEU A 31 13.98 11.33 -25.84
C LEU A 31 14.06 11.40 -27.37
N LEU A 32 13.84 12.58 -27.94
CA LEU A 32 13.85 12.75 -29.41
C LEU A 32 15.26 12.87 -29.98
N ASN A 33 16.30 12.77 -29.14
CA ASN A 33 17.69 12.90 -29.56
C ASN A 33 18.45 11.56 -29.35
N PRO A 34 18.61 10.75 -30.41
CA PRO A 34 19.26 9.43 -30.30
C PRO A 34 20.72 9.52 -29.86
N THR A 35 21.45 10.58 -30.21
CA THR A 35 22.82 10.81 -29.75
C THR A 35 22.89 11.03 -28.24
N LYS A 36 21.94 11.75 -27.65
CA LYS A 36 21.86 11.94 -26.19
C LYS A 36 21.54 10.64 -25.47
N ILE A 37 20.63 9.82 -26.01
CA ILE A 37 20.31 8.50 -25.44
C ILE A 37 21.52 7.58 -25.47
N LEU A 38 22.24 7.51 -26.60
CA LEU A 38 23.46 6.72 -26.74
C LEU A 38 24.56 7.16 -25.77
N ASN A 39 24.77 8.47 -25.62
CA ASN A 39 25.75 9.00 -24.67
C ASN A 39 25.37 8.68 -23.21
N LEU A 40 24.09 8.82 -22.87
CA LEU A 40 23.58 8.47 -21.54
C LEU A 40 23.77 6.97 -21.26
N PHE A 41 23.45 6.12 -22.24
CA PHE A 41 23.65 4.67 -22.16
C PHE A 41 25.13 4.32 -22.00
N GLY A 42 26.04 4.96 -22.73
CA GLY A 42 27.49 4.78 -22.58
C GLY A 42 27.96 5.10 -21.17
N VAL A 43 27.59 6.27 -20.63
CA VAL A 43 27.95 6.70 -19.28
C VAL A 43 27.41 5.74 -18.21
N PHE A 44 26.18 5.25 -18.36
CA PHE A 44 25.61 4.29 -17.43
C PHE A 44 26.25 2.91 -17.55
N ARG A 45 26.50 2.40 -18.76
CA ARG A 45 27.14 1.09 -18.97
C ARG A 45 28.55 1.03 -18.38
N GLU A 46 29.30 2.12 -18.45
CA GLU A 46 30.65 2.21 -17.88
C GLU A 46 30.67 2.22 -16.35
N ARG A 47 29.55 2.56 -15.71
CA ARG A 47 29.46 2.78 -14.25
C ARG A 47 28.51 1.82 -13.53
N ILE A 48 27.61 1.15 -14.25
CA ILE A 48 26.70 0.14 -13.71
C ILE A 48 27.38 -1.22 -13.83
N VAL A 49 27.64 -1.85 -12.69
CA VAL A 49 28.36 -3.12 -12.61
C VAL A 49 27.52 -4.30 -13.12
N PHE A 50 26.18 -4.22 -13.00
CA PHE A 50 25.27 -5.27 -13.43
C PHE A 50 23.98 -4.69 -14.04
N SER A 51 23.74 -5.00 -15.31
CA SER A 51 22.44 -4.91 -15.98
C SER A 51 22.39 -6.00 -17.04
N GLN A 52 21.33 -6.80 -17.05
CA GLN A 52 21.11 -7.84 -18.06
C GLN A 52 20.33 -7.33 -19.28
N LEU A 53 19.94 -6.04 -19.28
CA LEU A 53 19.20 -5.45 -20.38
C LEU A 53 20.13 -5.15 -21.57
N SER A 54 19.75 -5.62 -22.74
CA SER A 54 20.31 -5.23 -24.02
C SER A 54 19.95 -3.79 -24.38
N PHE A 55 20.72 -3.20 -25.29
CA PHE A 55 20.42 -1.87 -25.81
C PHE A 55 19.03 -1.81 -26.49
N GLY A 56 18.65 -2.88 -27.20
CA GLY A 56 17.34 -2.98 -27.85
C GLY A 56 16.18 -2.90 -26.85
N GLU A 57 16.25 -3.69 -25.76
CA GLU A 57 15.24 -3.68 -24.69
C GLU A 57 15.14 -2.30 -24.01
N ILE A 58 16.25 -1.59 -23.86
CA ILE A 58 16.25 -0.22 -23.32
C ILE A 58 15.55 0.75 -24.27
N VAL A 59 15.79 0.64 -25.58
CA VAL A 59 15.11 1.47 -26.59
C VAL A 59 13.61 1.19 -26.60
N GLU A 60 13.20 -0.07 -26.56
CA GLU A 60 11.79 -0.46 -26.47
C GLU A 60 11.13 0.09 -25.19
N LEU A 61 11.78 -0.04 -24.04
CA LEU A 61 11.30 0.52 -22.78
C LEU A 61 11.13 2.05 -22.89
N ILE A 62 12.11 2.74 -23.48
CA ILE A 62 12.07 4.19 -23.68
C ILE A 62 10.88 4.62 -24.56
N GLN A 63 10.51 3.83 -25.57
CA GLN A 63 9.36 4.11 -26.44
C GLN A 63 8.02 3.89 -25.74
N LEU A 64 7.96 3.01 -24.74
CA LEU A 64 6.77 2.78 -23.92
C LEU A 64 6.58 3.87 -22.85
N LEU A 65 7.67 4.48 -22.37
CA LEU A 65 7.63 5.44 -21.27
C LEU A 65 6.73 6.69 -21.52
N PRO A 66 6.65 7.30 -22.73
CA PRO A 66 5.69 8.37 -22.99
C PRO A 66 4.22 7.97 -22.81
N GLN A 67 3.90 6.68 -22.92
CA GLN A 67 2.55 6.15 -22.70
C GLN A 67 2.23 5.97 -21.20
N LEU A 68 3.29 5.89 -20.39
CA LEU A 68 3.25 5.84 -18.94
C LEU A 68 3.24 7.27 -18.40
N GLY A 69 2.05 7.86 -18.28
CA GLY A 69 1.87 9.14 -17.60
C GLY A 69 2.53 9.13 -16.22
N ASN A 70 3.15 10.25 -15.83
CA ASN A 70 3.86 10.36 -14.55
C ASN A 70 2.96 10.13 -13.32
N ASP A 71 1.65 10.26 -13.50
CA ASP A 71 0.57 9.94 -12.55
C ASP A 71 0.38 8.43 -12.30
N LYS A 72 1.04 7.56 -13.08
CA LYS A 72 0.85 6.09 -13.04
C LYS A 72 1.97 5.33 -12.33
N ILE A 73 2.89 6.03 -11.65
CA ILE A 73 4.01 5.39 -10.94
C ILE A 73 3.76 5.43 -9.44
N SER A 74 3.52 4.25 -8.87
CA SER A 74 3.35 4.07 -7.43
C SER A 74 4.71 3.83 -6.77
N ASN A 75 5.07 4.68 -5.82
CA ASN A 75 6.25 4.49 -4.98
C ASN A 75 5.84 3.74 -3.71
N VAL A 76 6.53 2.64 -3.42
CA VAL A 76 6.33 1.84 -2.21
C VAL A 76 7.57 1.91 -1.35
N ILE A 77 7.43 2.41 -0.13
CA ILE A 77 8.50 2.39 0.87
C ILE A 77 8.15 1.32 1.89
N LEU A 78 8.93 0.24 1.90
CA LEU A 78 8.82 -0.80 2.92
C LEU A 78 9.29 -0.24 4.27
N SER A 79 8.39 0.43 5.00
CA SER A 79 8.62 0.95 6.35
C SER A 79 7.77 0.19 7.39
N PRO A 80 8.06 0.32 8.69
CA PRO A 80 7.18 -0.15 9.76
C PRO A 80 5.79 0.49 9.71
N GLU A 81 5.60 1.56 8.96
CA GLU A 81 4.31 2.24 8.80
C GLU A 81 3.55 1.73 7.56
N LEU A 82 4.15 0.84 6.75
CA LEU A 82 3.59 0.31 5.50
C LEU A 82 2.23 -0.37 5.67
N ALA A 83 1.87 -0.81 6.90
CA ALA A 83 0.53 -1.30 7.22
C ALA A 83 -0.10 -0.60 8.45
N GLY A 84 0.22 0.69 8.63
CA GLY A 84 -0.42 1.53 9.65
C GLY A 84 -0.03 1.11 11.07
N LYS A 85 -1.00 0.62 11.86
CA LYS A 85 -0.74 0.14 13.23
C LYS A 85 -0.05 -1.22 13.27
N GLU A 86 -0.27 -2.06 12.25
CA GLU A 86 0.40 -3.35 12.13
C GLU A 86 1.63 -3.16 11.28
N ALA A 87 2.79 -3.01 11.92
CA ALA A 87 4.02 -2.90 11.17
C ALA A 87 4.27 -4.23 10.47
N LEU A 88 4.37 -4.33 9.13
CA LEU A 88 4.77 -5.59 8.45
C LEU A 88 6.24 -5.95 8.73
N ILE A 89 7.04 -4.92 9.02
CA ILE A 89 8.43 -5.03 9.41
C ILE A 89 8.67 -4.16 10.63
N ASN A 90 9.50 -4.61 11.56
CA ASN A 90 9.86 -3.80 12.72
C ASN A 90 11.34 -4.01 13.07
N LYS A 91 11.87 -3.13 13.92
CA LYS A 91 13.17 -3.36 14.55
C LYS A 91 13.05 -4.60 15.44
N GLN A 92 14.09 -5.44 15.45
CA GLN A 92 14.16 -6.55 16.38
C GLN A 92 13.99 -6.04 17.83
N PRO A 93 13.17 -6.70 18.69
CA PRO A 93 13.10 -6.34 20.10
C PRO A 93 14.52 -6.35 20.70
N HIS A 94 14.88 -5.24 21.36
CA HIS A 94 16.22 -5.02 21.91
C HIS A 94 16.45 -5.86 23.17
N ASN A 95 16.77 -7.15 23.00
CA ASN A 95 17.26 -8.00 24.10
C ASN A 95 18.68 -8.56 23.83
N ARG A 96 19.42 -7.97 22.86
CA ARG A 96 20.86 -8.20 22.67
C ARG A 96 21.65 -6.89 22.79
N PRO A 97 22.27 -6.61 23.95
CA PRO A 97 23.27 -5.54 24.05
C PRO A 97 24.37 -5.75 22.99
N GLY A 98 24.62 -4.75 22.15
CA GLY A 98 25.67 -4.78 21.12
C GLY A 98 25.36 -5.53 19.81
N GLY A 99 24.11 -5.97 19.59
CA GLY A 99 23.71 -6.61 18.33
C GLY A 99 23.59 -5.62 17.14
N PRO A 100 23.73 -6.10 15.89
CA PRO A 100 23.54 -5.26 14.71
C PRO A 100 22.08 -4.80 14.56
N TYR A 101 21.86 -3.61 14.00
CA TYR A 101 20.53 -3.10 13.67
C TYR A 101 20.06 -3.68 12.33
N TYR A 102 18.95 -4.43 12.34
CA TYR A 102 18.27 -4.90 11.13
C TYR A 102 16.75 -4.94 11.34
N MET A 103 16.02 -4.90 10.22
CA MET A 103 14.56 -5.02 10.20
C MET A 103 14.18 -6.50 10.13
N VAL A 104 13.14 -6.87 10.85
CA VAL A 104 12.56 -8.22 10.84
C VAL A 104 11.07 -8.14 10.50
N PRO A 105 10.53 -9.11 9.75
CA PRO A 105 9.08 -9.21 9.57
C PRO A 105 8.41 -9.46 10.93
N THR A 106 7.25 -8.87 11.14
CA THR A 106 6.50 -9.00 12.41
C THR A 106 5.73 -10.31 12.49
N ASP A 107 5.18 -10.75 11.36
CA ASP A 107 4.35 -11.96 11.25
C ASP A 107 5.13 -13.24 10.92
N TRP A 108 6.45 -13.23 11.13
CA TRP A 108 7.31 -14.37 10.78
C TRP A 108 6.87 -15.69 11.42
N ARG A 109 6.19 -15.64 12.58
CA ARG A 109 5.72 -16.84 13.31
C ARG A 109 4.57 -17.57 12.63
N ILE A 110 3.73 -16.84 11.88
CA ILE A 110 2.62 -17.43 11.12
C ILE A 110 3.04 -17.79 9.70
N CYS A 111 4.17 -17.24 9.23
CA CYS A 111 4.76 -17.55 7.94
C CYS A 111 5.79 -18.72 8.02
N LEU A 112 5.31 -19.97 8.01
CA LEU A 112 6.14 -21.15 8.27
C LEU A 112 7.28 -21.39 7.26
N GLU A 113 7.04 -21.15 5.96
CA GLU A 113 8.04 -21.42 4.90
C GLU A 113 8.88 -20.20 4.53
N ASN A 114 8.30 -19.00 4.62
CA ASN A 114 8.95 -17.75 4.24
C ASN A 114 8.60 -16.65 5.24
N PRO A 115 9.51 -16.22 6.13
CA PRO A 115 9.27 -15.18 7.13
C PRO A 115 8.68 -13.87 6.60
N PHE A 116 8.84 -13.58 5.30
CA PHE A 116 8.35 -12.39 4.63
C PHE A 116 7.01 -12.58 3.90
N CYS A 117 6.25 -13.66 4.18
CA CYS A 117 5.04 -13.98 3.43
C CYS A 117 4.03 -12.81 3.37
N LYS A 118 3.79 -12.13 4.50
CA LYS A 118 2.90 -10.95 4.55
C LYS A 118 3.43 -9.74 3.79
N VAL A 119 4.75 -9.54 3.76
CA VAL A 119 5.38 -8.49 2.93
C VAL A 119 5.19 -8.82 1.45
N HIS A 120 5.36 -10.08 1.05
CA HIS A 120 5.15 -10.52 -0.32
C HIS A 120 3.67 -10.40 -0.73
N ASP A 121 2.74 -10.77 0.14
CA ASP A 121 1.31 -10.61 -0.11
C ASP A 121 0.95 -9.14 -0.33
N TYR A 122 1.45 -8.24 0.53
CA TYR A 122 1.24 -6.81 0.38
C TYR A 122 1.82 -6.25 -0.92
N ILE A 123 3.09 -6.56 -1.23
CA ILE A 123 3.72 -6.12 -2.48
C ILE A 123 3.00 -6.67 -3.70
N SER A 124 2.58 -7.94 -3.66
CA SER A 124 1.76 -8.54 -4.72
C SER A 124 0.43 -7.81 -4.87
N GLY A 125 -0.19 -7.43 -3.75
CA GLY A 125 -1.38 -6.57 -3.73
C GLY A 125 -1.15 -5.24 -4.41
N VAL A 126 -0.03 -4.56 -4.14
CA VAL A 126 0.31 -3.28 -4.80
C VAL A 126 0.51 -3.46 -6.31
N ILE A 127 1.17 -4.54 -6.72
CA ILE A 127 1.42 -4.85 -8.14
C ILE A 127 0.11 -5.17 -8.87
N ASN A 128 -0.77 -5.95 -8.25
CA ASN A 128 -2.03 -6.40 -8.85
C ASN A 128 -3.14 -5.34 -8.79
N TYR A 129 -3.11 -4.47 -7.78
CA TYR A 129 -4.11 -3.43 -7.53
C TYR A 129 -3.47 -2.05 -7.31
N PRO A 130 -2.69 -1.53 -8.29
CA PRO A 130 -1.91 -0.30 -8.11
C PRO A 130 -2.80 0.94 -7.93
N ARG A 131 -4.02 0.92 -8.48
CA ARG A 131 -4.98 2.02 -8.32
C ARG A 131 -5.58 2.07 -6.92
N VAL A 132 -5.87 0.92 -6.32
CA VAL A 132 -6.29 0.81 -4.91
C VAL A 132 -5.18 1.32 -3.99
N TYR A 133 -3.93 0.92 -4.26
CA TYR A 133 -2.77 1.41 -3.51
C TYR A 133 -2.60 2.94 -3.65
N SER A 134 -2.76 3.48 -4.87
CA SER A 134 -2.57 4.91 -5.12
C SER A 134 -3.60 5.80 -4.43
N GLU A 135 -4.78 5.26 -4.12
CA GLU A 135 -5.81 5.96 -3.36
C GLU A 135 -5.44 6.15 -1.87
N GLN A 136 -4.53 5.33 -1.34
CA GLN A 136 -4.09 5.35 0.08
C GLN A 136 -5.27 5.51 1.06
N PRO A 137 -6.30 4.65 1.00
CA PRO A 137 -7.51 4.83 1.79
C PRO A 137 -7.24 4.57 3.28
N LYS A 138 -7.75 5.44 4.15
CA LYS A 138 -7.82 5.18 5.60
C LYS A 138 -9.09 4.41 5.91
N ILE A 139 -8.97 3.10 6.17
CA ILE A 139 -10.14 2.24 6.41
C ILE A 139 -10.25 1.87 7.89
N GLY A 140 -11.36 2.25 8.51
CA GLY A 140 -11.75 1.81 9.84
C GLY A 140 -12.64 0.57 9.76
N VAL A 141 -12.52 -0.35 10.70
CA VAL A 141 -13.40 -1.51 10.82
C VAL A 141 -14.04 -1.50 12.20
N ILE A 142 -15.37 -1.53 12.23
CA ILE A 142 -16.15 -1.55 13.47
C ILE A 142 -17.02 -2.78 13.48
N SER A 143 -17.20 -3.38 14.66
CA SER A 143 -18.12 -4.50 14.83
C SER A 143 -19.40 -4.05 15.55
N THR A 144 -20.53 -4.64 15.20
CA THR A 144 -21.79 -4.48 15.93
C THR A 144 -21.92 -5.46 17.11
N SER A 145 -21.11 -6.51 17.14
CA SER A 145 -21.24 -7.64 18.05
C SER A 145 -19.96 -7.89 18.84
N LYS A 146 -20.08 -8.66 19.94
CA LYS A 146 -18.95 -9.05 20.79
C LYS A 146 -18.68 -10.54 20.69
N ASP A 147 -17.41 -10.92 20.80
CA ASP A 147 -16.97 -12.29 20.94
C ASP A 147 -17.24 -12.84 22.37
N SER A 148 -16.91 -14.11 22.58
CA SER A 148 -17.04 -14.77 23.88
C SER A 148 -16.16 -14.15 24.98
N ALA A 149 -15.16 -13.35 24.63
CA ALA A 149 -14.29 -12.61 25.55
C ALA A 149 -14.76 -11.16 25.78
N GLY A 150 -15.89 -10.75 25.20
CA GLY A 150 -16.47 -9.42 25.33
C GLY A 150 -15.78 -8.33 24.48
N LYS A 151 -14.93 -8.71 23.53
CA LYS A 151 -14.26 -7.82 22.57
C LYS A 151 -15.07 -7.72 21.26
N PRO A 152 -14.90 -6.66 20.45
CA PRO A 152 -15.52 -6.58 19.12
C PRO A 152 -15.22 -7.83 18.29
N SER A 153 -16.23 -8.40 17.65
CA SER A 153 -16.07 -9.61 16.84
C SER A 153 -16.00 -9.31 15.34
N PHE A 154 -14.96 -9.80 14.68
CA PHE A 154 -14.73 -9.61 13.24
C PHE A 154 -14.74 -10.93 12.47
N SER A 155 -15.63 -11.86 12.86
CA SER A 155 -15.69 -13.22 12.31
C SER A 155 -16.66 -13.41 11.14
N SER A 156 -17.15 -12.33 10.52
CA SER A 156 -18.03 -12.44 9.34
C SER A 156 -17.25 -13.05 8.18
N GLU A 157 -17.88 -13.98 7.45
CA GLU A 157 -17.28 -14.61 6.28
C GLU A 157 -16.87 -13.55 5.25
N LYS A 158 -17.75 -12.58 4.99
CA LYS A 158 -17.46 -11.45 4.09
C LYS A 158 -16.34 -10.55 4.56
N TYR A 159 -16.20 -10.33 5.86
CA TYR A 159 -15.06 -9.57 6.36
C TYR A 159 -13.74 -10.34 6.19
N LEU A 160 -13.73 -11.63 6.49
CA LEU A 160 -12.56 -12.48 6.32
C LEU A 160 -12.15 -12.60 4.85
N GLU A 161 -13.11 -12.65 3.92
CA GLU A 161 -12.81 -12.55 2.47
C GLU A 161 -12.07 -11.26 2.10
N ILE A 162 -12.42 -10.12 2.73
CA ILE A 162 -11.71 -8.84 2.51
C ILE A 162 -10.27 -8.94 3.03
N VAL A 163 -10.07 -9.49 4.24
CA VAL A 163 -8.73 -9.68 4.83
C VAL A 163 -7.87 -10.58 3.95
N ASP A 164 -8.46 -11.63 3.36
CA ASP A 164 -7.76 -12.60 2.51
C ASP A 164 -7.60 -12.16 1.05
N SER A 165 -8.29 -11.09 0.62
CA SER A 165 -8.29 -10.58 -0.76
C SER A 165 -6.93 -10.07 -1.26
N LYS A 166 -5.96 -9.91 -0.34
CA LYS A 166 -4.62 -9.34 -0.60
C LYS A 166 -4.67 -7.94 -1.22
N PHE A 167 -5.76 -7.19 -1.04
CA PHE A 167 -5.77 -5.79 -1.43
C PHE A 167 -4.72 -5.02 -0.63
N PRO A 168 -4.03 -4.05 -1.25
CA PRO A 168 -3.04 -3.22 -0.57
C PRO A 168 -3.73 -2.13 0.25
N ILE A 169 -4.61 -2.54 1.16
CA ILE A 169 -5.38 -1.68 2.06
C ILE A 169 -5.00 -2.00 3.49
N ILE A 170 -5.11 -0.99 4.35
CA ILE A 170 -4.84 -1.13 5.77
C ILE A 170 -6.17 -1.03 6.50
N LEU A 171 -6.53 -2.10 7.17
CA LEU A 171 -7.73 -2.19 7.99
C LEU A 171 -7.36 -1.84 9.42
N LYS A 172 -8.08 -0.89 10.02
CA LYS A 172 -7.91 -0.55 11.43
C LYS A 172 -9.16 -0.93 12.22
N GLU A 173 -9.07 -2.09 12.86
CA GLU A 173 -10.11 -2.58 13.76
C GLU A 173 -10.22 -1.71 15.02
N GLU A 174 -11.44 -1.25 15.29
CA GLU A 174 -11.78 -0.47 16.47
C GLU A 174 -12.00 -1.38 17.68
N THR A 175 -11.65 -0.88 18.86
CA THR A 175 -11.73 -1.64 20.12
C THR A 175 -13.10 -1.58 20.79
N LYS A 176 -14.03 -0.79 20.23
CA LYS A 176 -15.40 -0.63 20.74
C LYS A 176 -16.40 -1.08 19.68
N THR A 177 -17.48 -1.70 20.12
CA THR A 177 -18.61 -2.01 19.23
C THR A 177 -19.45 -0.77 18.95
N ALA A 178 -20.10 -0.76 17.80
CA ALA A 178 -21.02 0.29 17.39
C ALA A 178 -22.47 -0.20 17.50
N SER A 179 -23.36 0.67 17.98
CA SER A 179 -24.81 0.43 17.97
C SER A 179 -25.42 0.92 16.66
N ILE A 180 -25.05 0.28 15.56
CA ILE A 180 -25.65 0.47 14.24
C ILE A 180 -26.51 -0.75 13.91
N LEU A 181 -27.74 -0.50 13.47
CA LEU A 181 -28.57 -1.53 12.86
C LEU A 181 -28.16 -1.65 11.38
N THR A 182 -27.69 -2.83 11.00
CA THR A 182 -27.36 -3.23 9.63
C THR A 182 -27.88 -4.63 9.41
N GLU A 183 -28.48 -4.89 8.26
CA GLU A 183 -28.94 -6.23 7.88
C GLU A 183 -27.83 -7.01 7.15
N ASP A 184 -26.93 -6.29 6.48
CA ASP A 184 -25.81 -6.87 5.77
C ASP A 184 -24.70 -7.30 6.74
N GLU A 185 -24.02 -8.41 6.42
CA GLU A 185 -22.81 -8.88 7.13
C GLU A 185 -21.69 -7.82 7.14
N VAL A 186 -21.54 -7.09 6.03
CA VAL A 186 -20.58 -5.99 5.93
C VAL A 186 -21.22 -4.80 5.22
N THR A 187 -21.48 -3.72 5.95
CA THR A 187 -21.89 -2.45 5.37
C THR A 187 -20.67 -1.56 5.10
N ILE A 188 -20.61 -0.98 3.90
CA ILE A 188 -19.54 -0.06 3.49
C ILE A 188 -20.05 1.38 3.63
N LEU A 189 -19.47 2.15 4.55
CA LEU A 189 -19.74 3.57 4.72
C LEU A 189 -18.61 4.39 4.08
N ASP A 190 -18.95 5.20 3.09
CA ASP A 190 -18.03 6.10 2.40
C ASP A 190 -18.16 7.53 2.92
N PHE A 191 -17.08 8.04 3.51
CA PHE A 191 -16.97 9.43 3.99
C PHE A 191 -16.26 10.36 3.00
N THR A 192 -15.83 9.82 1.86
CA THR A 192 -15.13 10.57 0.81
C THR A 192 -16.03 11.02 -0.34
N ASN A 193 -17.31 10.68 -0.31
CA ASN A 193 -18.26 10.97 -1.39
C ASN A 193 -17.80 10.45 -2.77
N GLY A 194 -17.16 9.28 -2.80
CA GLY A 194 -16.74 8.62 -4.01
C GLY A 194 -15.31 8.93 -4.47
N ASP A 195 -14.51 9.68 -3.70
CA ASP A 195 -13.12 10.00 -4.05
C ASP A 195 -12.15 8.80 -3.95
N LYS A 196 -12.64 7.63 -3.51
CA LYS A 196 -11.90 6.36 -3.45
C LYS A 196 -12.53 5.28 -4.37
N PRO A 197 -12.73 5.55 -5.67
CA PRO A 197 -13.54 4.70 -6.53
C PRO A 197 -13.00 3.27 -6.70
N TYR A 198 -11.68 3.07 -6.74
CA TYR A 198 -11.08 1.75 -6.92
C TYR A 198 -11.15 0.91 -5.64
N THR A 199 -10.91 1.53 -4.48
CA THR A 199 -11.10 0.87 -3.18
C THR A 199 -12.56 0.50 -2.98
N LEU A 200 -13.49 1.43 -3.23
CA LEU A 200 -14.93 1.17 -3.10
C LEU A 200 -15.36 0.03 -4.04
N ALA A 201 -15.01 0.08 -5.32
CA ALA A 201 -15.35 -0.99 -6.27
C ALA A 201 -14.79 -2.36 -5.85
N SER A 202 -13.57 -2.38 -5.31
CA SER A 202 -12.93 -3.60 -4.82
C SER A 202 -13.67 -4.19 -3.62
N LEU A 203 -14.05 -3.35 -2.65
CA LEU A 203 -14.81 -3.78 -1.47
C LEU A 203 -16.23 -4.24 -1.84
N GLN A 204 -16.93 -3.46 -2.66
CA GLN A 204 -18.29 -3.78 -3.14
C GLN A 204 -18.32 -5.10 -3.92
N LYS A 205 -17.25 -5.43 -4.64
CA LYS A 205 -17.13 -6.71 -5.37
C LYS A 205 -17.06 -7.92 -4.43
N ILE A 206 -16.38 -7.80 -3.29
CA ILE A 206 -16.25 -8.89 -2.32
C ILE A 206 -17.54 -9.04 -1.51
N THR A 207 -18.04 -7.92 -0.98
CA THR A 207 -19.21 -7.94 -0.10
C THR A 207 -20.51 -8.17 -0.86
N GLY A 208 -20.58 -7.76 -2.14
CA GLY A 208 -21.83 -7.68 -2.89
C GLY A 208 -22.68 -6.45 -2.55
N ASN A 209 -22.23 -5.64 -1.58
CA ASN A 209 -23.01 -4.53 -1.03
C ASN A 209 -22.59 -3.20 -1.66
N ARG A 210 -23.54 -2.27 -1.80
CA ARG A 210 -23.22 -0.92 -2.27
C ARG A 210 -22.68 -0.06 -1.14
N ALA A 211 -21.75 0.85 -1.46
CA ALA A 211 -21.31 1.84 -0.51
C ALA A 211 -22.44 2.84 -0.22
N VAL A 212 -22.63 3.15 1.05
CA VAL A 212 -23.59 4.13 1.56
C VAL A 212 -22.84 5.38 1.97
N ASN A 213 -23.42 6.55 1.77
CA ASN A 213 -22.81 7.81 2.20
C ASN A 213 -22.77 7.89 3.73
N GLY A 214 -21.56 7.84 4.28
CA GLY A 214 -21.29 7.85 5.72
C GLY A 214 -21.67 9.16 6.41
N SER A 215 -21.67 10.29 5.70
CA SER A 215 -22.12 11.57 6.27
C SER A 215 -23.64 11.60 6.52
N THR A 216 -24.39 10.78 5.82
CA THR A 216 -25.86 10.67 5.95
C THR A 216 -26.33 9.49 6.80
N SER A 217 -25.43 8.59 7.19
CA SER A 217 -25.78 7.36 7.91
C SER A 217 -26.06 7.57 9.41
N GLY A 218 -25.89 8.80 9.92
CA GLY A 218 -26.01 9.11 11.35
C GLY A 218 -24.86 8.57 12.20
N PHE A 219 -23.84 7.95 11.59
CA PHE A 219 -22.65 7.46 12.27
C PHE A 219 -21.57 8.53 12.41
N ALA A 220 -20.99 8.65 13.60
CA ALA A 220 -19.87 9.56 13.84
C ALA A 220 -18.55 8.94 13.38
N ASN A 221 -17.89 9.56 12.39
CA ASN A 221 -16.55 9.19 11.97
C ASN A 221 -15.48 9.75 12.92
N THR A 222 -15.38 9.16 14.12
CA THR A 222 -14.44 9.62 15.16
C THR A 222 -12.97 9.36 14.82
N GLY A 223 -12.68 8.47 13.88
CA GLY A 223 -11.33 8.11 13.47
C GLY A 223 -10.79 8.89 12.28
N ASN A 224 -11.59 9.79 11.69
CA ASN A 224 -11.29 10.50 10.44
C ASN A 224 -10.86 9.51 9.32
N TYR A 225 -11.63 8.44 9.19
CA TYR A 225 -11.47 7.42 8.16
C TYR A 225 -12.09 7.88 6.84
N ASP A 226 -11.51 7.45 5.73
CA ASP A 226 -12.08 7.63 4.40
C ASP A 226 -13.29 6.69 4.22
N ILE A 227 -13.12 5.44 4.65
CA ILE A 227 -14.12 4.38 4.54
C ILE A 227 -14.24 3.68 5.89
N ILE A 228 -15.46 3.31 6.28
CA ILE A 228 -15.72 2.48 7.47
C ILE A 228 -16.45 1.21 7.05
N LEU A 229 -15.91 0.07 7.42
CA LEU A 229 -16.55 -1.23 7.31
C LEU A 229 -17.28 -1.53 8.61
N VAL A 230 -18.60 -1.69 8.54
CA VAL A 230 -19.42 -2.13 9.67
C VAL A 230 -19.63 -3.62 9.52
N VAL A 231 -19.00 -4.41 10.39
CA VAL A 231 -19.08 -5.87 10.42
C VAL A 231 -20.18 -6.29 11.37
N ASN A 232 -21.12 -7.08 10.85
CA ASN A 232 -22.25 -7.64 11.56
C ASN A 232 -22.18 -9.17 11.57
N LEU A 233 -22.68 -9.78 12.64
CA LEU A 233 -22.74 -11.24 12.83
C LEU A 233 -24.16 -11.70 13.09
#